data_AF-A0A3B8Z475-F1
#
_entry.id   AF-A0A3B8Z475-F1
#
_cell.length_a   1.000
_cell.length_b   1.000
_cell.length_c   1.000
_cell.angle_alpha   90.00
_cell.angle_beta   90.00
_cell.angle_gamma   90.00
#
_symmetry.space_group_name_H-M   'P 1'
#
loop_
_entity.id
_entity.type
_entity.pdbx_description
1 polymer ?
#
loop_
_entity_poly.entity_id
_entity_poly.type
_entity_poly.pdbx_seq_one_letter_code
_entity_poly.pdbx_strand_id
1 'polypeptide(L)'
;MVCLASRGMQEGEEVELSEPLLELATNQHVQFPLFVSTTRMGDTPGALYPRDSDSVTALPPLGSRLQFGKSLESRPVPVSLRALLTETGTLEVWCESRETTHRWKLSFDLRTQATSETWAPEGGEESSGAETVFAPEALAKAETVLAQAFVGDADPVRVMARLEDVLGLSRSGWPMPALRHLWDVLLAHESFRRRSPEHESRWLNLCGYLLRPGYGELGDDLRSEKVWRLFNEGLYFPKSSQCGAEWWVLWKRVAGGLSRPQQTALLQELRPVLLPGNRRRKNRKRSAAQQFREMWQVAGSLERVGVGPKGEVFDGLLGKTADLQSLSDAEVWALGRMGARELVYGPADTVLPPARVAEVLRAFLNCPGDLSPSQALAVAQMARRSGDRARDLEEDLREACAQRLSGNENTRELAAIVRTVKPASPELRARIVA
;
A
#
# COMPACT_ATOMS: atom_id res chain seq x y z
N MET A 1 -12.59 8.89 33.20
CA MET A 1 -12.98 9.25 31.81
C MET A 1 -12.79 10.75 31.66
N VAL A 2 -12.35 11.24 30.52
CA VAL A 2 -12.26 12.68 30.24
C VAL A 2 -13.50 13.11 29.45
N CYS A 3 -14.11 14.22 29.83
CA CYS A 3 -15.22 14.79 29.06
C CYS A 3 -14.66 15.50 27.82
N LEU A 4 -15.02 15.03 26.62
CA LEU A 4 -14.56 15.59 25.35
C LEU A 4 -15.47 16.71 24.83
N ALA A 5 -16.78 16.57 25.05
CA ALA A 5 -17.80 17.50 24.60
C ALA A 5 -18.90 17.59 25.67
N SER A 6 -19.37 18.80 25.94
CA SER A 6 -20.50 19.03 26.86
C SER A 6 -21.83 18.78 26.14
N ARG A 7 -22.87 18.49 26.92
CA ARG A 7 -24.22 18.42 26.38
C ARG A 7 -24.68 19.81 25.95
N GLY A 8 -25.07 19.94 24.67
CA GLY A 8 -25.51 21.20 24.08
C GLY A 8 -24.42 21.95 23.30
N MET A 9 -23.23 21.36 23.16
CA MET A 9 -22.20 21.81 22.22
C MET A 9 -22.81 21.95 20.82
N GLN A 10 -22.63 23.12 20.21
CA GLN A 10 -23.20 23.42 18.90
C GLN A 10 -22.40 22.73 17.79
N GLU A 11 -23.07 22.39 16.68
CA GLU A 11 -22.39 21.90 15.48
C GLU A 11 -21.43 22.99 14.98
N GLY A 12 -20.19 22.60 14.67
CA GLY A 12 -19.10 23.51 14.29
C GLY A 12 -18.36 24.14 15.47
N GLU A 13 -18.79 23.91 16.72
CA GLU A 13 -18.07 24.39 17.90
C GLU A 13 -16.80 23.57 18.13
N GLU A 14 -15.67 24.23 18.38
CA GLU A 14 -14.40 23.59 18.72
C GLU A 14 -14.10 23.77 20.21
N VAL A 15 -13.65 22.69 20.85
CA VAL A 15 -13.20 22.70 22.24
C VAL A 15 -11.78 22.19 22.32
N GLU A 16 -10.89 22.98 22.93
CA GLU A 16 -9.51 22.57 23.21
C GLU A 16 -9.36 22.15 24.67
N LEU A 17 -8.75 20.98 24.88
CA LEU A 17 -8.50 20.38 26.17
C LEU A 17 -6.98 20.33 26.39
N SER A 18 -6.46 21.34 27.08
CA SER A 18 -5.05 21.40 27.48
C SER A 18 -4.76 20.60 28.76
N GLU A 19 -5.80 20.29 29.54
CA GLU A 19 -5.74 19.50 30.78
C GLU A 19 -6.86 18.44 30.79
N PRO A 20 -6.65 17.27 31.43
CA PRO A 20 -5.40 16.82 32.09
C PRO A 20 -4.29 16.52 31.07
N LEU A 21 -3.04 16.39 31.54
CA LEU A 21 -1.96 15.86 30.69
C LEU A 21 -2.29 14.41 30.33
N LEU A 22 -2.44 14.17 29.02
CA LEU A 22 -2.66 12.84 28.46
C LEU A 22 -1.42 12.42 27.67
N GLU A 23 -1.14 11.13 27.72
CA GLU A 23 -0.12 10.50 26.89
C GLU A 23 -0.79 9.58 25.88
N LEU A 24 -0.39 9.75 24.62
CA LEU A 24 -0.82 8.90 23.52
C LEU A 24 0.22 7.80 23.30
N ALA A 25 -0.19 6.55 23.45
CA ALA A 25 0.62 5.42 23.03
C ALA A 25 0.70 5.35 21.50
N THR A 26 1.90 5.47 20.95
CA THR A 26 2.15 5.44 19.50
C THR A 26 2.92 4.18 19.08
N ASN A 27 2.91 3.88 17.78
CA ASN A 27 3.57 2.75 17.11
C ASN A 27 3.08 1.35 17.53
N GLN A 28 2.02 1.25 18.33
CA GLN A 28 1.34 0.01 18.72
C GLN A 28 -0.19 0.14 18.53
N HIS A 29 -0.90 -0.98 18.54
CA HIS A 29 -2.36 -0.97 18.49
C HIS A 29 -2.92 -0.37 19.79
N VAL A 30 -3.77 0.64 19.64
CA VAL A 30 -4.45 1.32 20.74
C VAL A 30 -5.94 1.36 20.48
N GLN A 31 -6.72 1.34 21.55
CA GLN A 31 -8.18 1.44 21.50
C GLN A 31 -8.63 2.70 22.22
N PHE A 32 -9.57 3.42 21.59
CA PHE A 32 -10.21 4.61 22.11
C PHE A 32 -11.68 4.29 22.41
N PRO A 33 -11.99 3.83 23.64
CA PRO A 33 -13.37 3.64 24.04
C PRO A 33 -14.06 4.99 24.18
N LEU A 34 -15.17 5.18 23.47
CA LEU A 34 -16.01 6.37 23.58
C LEU A 34 -17.25 6.05 24.39
N PHE A 35 -17.65 6.98 25.26
CA PHE A 35 -18.84 6.87 26.08
C PHE A 35 -19.73 8.08 25.83
N VAL A 36 -21.03 7.86 25.70
CA VAL A 36 -22.04 8.91 25.53
C VAL A 36 -23.03 8.87 26.68
N SER A 37 -23.58 10.02 27.05
CA SER A 37 -24.63 10.13 28.05
C SER A 37 -25.71 11.10 27.59
N THR A 38 -26.96 10.70 27.75
CA THR A 38 -28.15 11.55 27.49
C THR A 38 -28.78 12.09 28.77
N THR A 39 -28.32 11.65 29.94
CA THR A 39 -28.90 11.97 31.26
C THR A 39 -28.00 12.89 32.09
N ARG A 40 -26.68 12.84 31.88
CA ARG A 40 -25.73 13.72 32.57
C ARG A 40 -25.86 15.17 32.11
N MET A 41 -25.80 16.10 33.05
CA MET A 41 -25.91 17.54 32.85
C MET A 41 -24.76 18.23 33.58
N GLY A 42 -24.15 19.24 32.96
CA GLY A 42 -23.11 20.05 33.59
C GLY A 42 -21.71 19.41 33.59
N ASP A 43 -21.46 18.37 32.80
CA ASP A 43 -20.10 17.89 32.56
C ASP A 43 -19.32 18.92 31.75
N THR A 44 -18.14 19.31 32.24
CA THR A 44 -17.28 20.33 31.62
C THR A 44 -16.19 19.65 30.79
N PRO A 45 -15.92 20.07 29.54
CA PRO A 45 -14.83 19.51 28.75
C PRO A 45 -13.49 19.63 29.48
N GLY A 46 -12.65 18.60 29.38
CA GLY A 46 -11.38 18.51 30.12
C GLY A 46 -11.51 17.98 31.55
N ALA A 47 -12.69 18.01 32.16
CA ALA A 47 -12.87 17.46 33.50
C ALA A 47 -12.83 15.92 33.51
N LEU A 48 -12.28 15.36 34.60
CA LEU A 48 -12.20 13.93 34.83
C LEU A 48 -13.38 13.45 35.67
N TYR A 49 -14.10 12.44 35.15
CA TYR A 49 -15.22 11.81 35.84
C TYR A 49 -14.97 10.31 36.07
N PRO A 50 -15.45 9.75 37.20
CA PRO A 50 -15.42 8.31 37.43
C PRO A 50 -16.27 7.59 36.38
N ARG A 51 -15.87 6.37 36.01
CA ARG A 51 -16.66 5.51 35.13
C ARG A 51 -17.82 4.93 35.92
N ASP A 52 -18.98 5.55 35.77
CA ASP A 52 -20.24 5.11 36.35
C ASP A 52 -21.09 4.43 35.27
N SER A 53 -21.34 3.12 35.39
CA SER A 53 -21.99 2.31 34.36
C SER A 53 -23.45 2.66 34.10
N ASP A 54 -24.11 3.30 35.07
CA ASP A 54 -25.57 3.47 35.03
C ASP A 54 -25.96 4.77 34.29
N SER A 55 -25.01 5.69 34.11
CA SER A 55 -25.23 7.00 33.50
C SER A 55 -24.57 7.19 32.13
N VAL A 56 -23.82 6.20 31.62
CA VAL A 56 -23.13 6.28 30.33
C VAL A 56 -23.30 5.01 29.50
N THR A 57 -23.46 5.19 28.19
CA THR A 57 -23.50 4.11 27.20
C THR A 57 -22.17 4.04 26.48
N ALA A 58 -21.56 2.87 26.42
CA ALA A 58 -20.33 2.66 25.66
C ALA A 58 -20.65 2.54 24.17
N LEU A 59 -19.91 3.27 23.33
CA LEU A 59 -19.92 3.08 21.88
C LEU A 59 -18.82 2.11 21.46
N PRO A 60 -18.93 1.48 20.27
CA PRO A 60 -17.86 0.65 19.73
C PRO A 60 -16.52 1.40 19.75
N PRO A 61 -15.45 0.82 20.35
CA PRO A 61 -14.18 1.52 20.49
C PRO A 61 -13.51 1.69 19.13
N LEU A 62 -12.84 2.82 18.92
CA LEU A 62 -11.97 2.98 17.75
C LEU A 62 -10.63 2.29 18.00
N GLY A 63 -10.29 1.28 17.20
CA GLY A 63 -8.99 0.61 17.24
C GLY A 63 -8.11 1.06 16.08
N SER A 64 -6.90 1.56 16.36
CA SER A 64 -5.93 1.93 15.31
C SER A 64 -4.49 1.89 15.81
N ARG A 65 -3.55 1.89 14.87
CA ARG A 65 -2.12 2.02 15.12
C ARG A 65 -1.66 3.41 14.67
N LEU A 66 -1.46 4.31 15.63
CA LEU A 66 -1.04 5.68 15.38
C LEU A 66 0.49 5.76 15.27
N GLN A 67 1.00 6.32 14.17
CA GLN A 67 2.45 6.35 13.91
C GLN A 67 3.12 7.61 14.44
N PHE A 68 4.33 7.48 14.99
CA PHE A 68 5.14 8.59 15.47
C PHE A 68 6.62 8.37 15.23
N GLY A 69 7.28 9.38 14.69
CA GLY A 69 8.72 9.32 14.42
C GLY A 69 9.10 8.37 13.28
N LYS A 70 10.40 8.11 13.16
CA LYS A 70 10.98 7.17 12.18
C LYS A 70 11.15 5.75 12.73
N SER A 71 11.19 5.61 14.06
CA SER A 71 11.29 4.30 14.73
C SER A 71 9.91 3.66 14.85
N LEU A 72 9.87 2.33 14.81
CA LEU A 72 8.66 1.54 15.08
C LEU A 72 8.50 1.19 16.56
N GLU A 73 9.41 1.65 17.41
CA GLU A 73 9.34 1.42 18.86
C GLU A 73 8.16 2.17 19.48
N SER A 74 7.48 1.49 20.40
CA SER A 74 6.37 2.08 21.16
C SER A 74 6.89 3.20 22.04
N ARG A 75 6.24 4.36 21.96
CA ARG A 75 6.57 5.55 22.76
C ARG A 75 5.30 6.28 23.18
N PRO A 76 5.16 6.65 24.47
CA PRO A 76 4.14 7.59 24.89
C PRO A 76 4.52 9.01 24.43
N VAL A 77 3.56 9.72 23.84
CA VAL A 77 3.72 11.11 23.39
C VAL A 77 2.73 11.98 24.18
N PRO A 78 3.19 13.01 24.90
CA PRO A 78 2.28 13.97 25.54
C PRO A 78 1.44 14.72 24.49
N VAL A 79 0.12 14.70 24.66
CA VAL A 79 -0.83 15.31 23.72
C VAL A 79 -1.81 16.26 24.41
N SER A 80 -2.23 17.29 23.69
CA SER A 80 -3.48 18.01 23.94
C SER A 80 -4.58 17.42 23.06
N LEU A 81 -5.84 17.50 23.51
CA LEU A 81 -6.97 17.09 22.70
C LEU A 81 -7.70 18.32 22.16
N ARG A 82 -8.19 18.25 20.93
CA ARG A 82 -9.16 19.18 20.38
C ARG A 82 -10.35 18.39 19.88
N ALA A 83 -11.56 18.78 20.23
CA ALA A 83 -12.79 18.14 19.79
C ALA A 83 -13.64 19.10 18.95
N LEU A 84 -14.22 18.60 17.88
CA LEU A 84 -15.18 19.28 17.00
C LEU A 84 -16.37 18.36 16.77
N LEU A 85 -17.59 18.88 16.96
CA LEU A 85 -18.81 18.18 16.55
C LEU A 85 -19.23 18.70 15.17
N THR A 86 -19.23 17.83 14.16
CA THR A 86 -19.62 18.22 12.79
C THR A 86 -21.14 18.24 12.64
N GLU A 87 -21.63 18.99 11.64
CA GLU A 87 -23.05 19.02 11.23
C GLU A 87 -23.57 17.63 10.79
N THR A 88 -22.66 16.77 10.34
CA THR A 88 -22.96 15.38 9.96
C THR A 88 -23.18 14.47 11.17
N GLY A 89 -22.97 14.95 12.40
CA GLY A 89 -23.10 14.16 13.63
C GLY A 89 -21.86 13.32 13.95
N THR A 90 -20.69 13.72 13.44
CA THR A 90 -19.41 13.07 13.73
C THR A 90 -18.66 13.88 14.78
N LEU A 91 -18.17 13.22 15.83
CA LEU A 91 -17.23 13.83 16.76
C LEU A 91 -15.80 13.58 16.26
N GLU A 92 -15.13 14.64 15.84
CA GLU A 92 -13.73 14.63 15.43
C GLU A 92 -12.85 15.06 16.61
N VAL A 93 -11.88 14.24 16.97
CA VAL A 93 -10.95 14.47 18.07
C VAL A 93 -9.52 14.44 17.54
N TRP A 94 -8.80 15.56 17.63
CA TRP A 94 -7.38 15.61 17.32
C TRP A 94 -6.56 15.42 18.58
N CYS A 95 -5.64 14.48 18.54
CA CYS A 95 -4.54 14.38 19.48
C CYS A 95 -3.37 15.17 18.88
N GLU A 96 -3.01 16.29 19.48
CA GLU A 96 -1.91 17.14 19.01
C GLU A 96 -0.69 16.97 19.93
N SER A 97 0.46 16.60 19.35
CA SER A 97 1.70 16.47 20.12
C SER A 97 2.10 17.81 20.74
N ARG A 98 2.41 17.81 22.03
CA ARG A 98 2.91 19.01 22.72
C ARG A 98 4.40 19.27 22.46
N GLU A 99 5.10 18.28 21.91
CA GLU A 99 6.55 18.31 21.67
C GLU A 99 6.91 18.51 20.19
N THR A 100 6.00 18.14 19.27
CA THR A 100 6.29 18.06 17.83
C THR A 100 5.09 18.52 17.00
N THR A 101 5.23 18.56 15.67
CA THR A 101 4.15 18.92 14.75
C THR A 101 3.20 17.76 14.41
N HIS A 102 3.35 16.59 15.04
CA HIS A 102 2.51 15.43 14.78
C HIS A 102 1.09 15.63 15.31
N ARG A 103 0.10 15.22 14.52
CA ARG A 103 -1.31 15.23 14.88
C ARG A 103 -1.98 13.92 14.45
N TRP A 104 -2.92 13.44 15.24
CA TRP A 104 -3.72 12.26 14.93
C TRP A 104 -5.19 12.59 15.06
N LYS A 105 -5.98 12.31 14.03
CA LYS A 105 -7.42 12.59 14.01
C LYS A 105 -8.19 11.29 14.29
N LEU A 106 -9.09 11.33 15.25
CA LEU A 106 -10.03 10.27 15.60
C LEU A 106 -11.44 10.74 15.23
N SER A 107 -12.19 9.95 14.46
CA SER A 107 -13.51 10.31 13.95
C SER A 107 -14.54 9.30 14.43
N PHE A 108 -15.48 9.74 15.26
CA PHE A 108 -16.54 8.92 15.83
C PHE A 108 -17.90 9.32 15.23
N ASP A 109 -18.53 8.42 14.48
CA ASP A 109 -19.91 8.64 13.99
C ASP A 109 -20.91 8.35 15.12
N LEU A 110 -21.49 9.41 15.68
CA LEU A 110 -22.39 9.28 16.83
C LEU A 110 -23.80 8.80 16.43
N ARG A 111 -24.19 8.92 15.15
CA ARG A 111 -25.54 8.57 14.67
C ARG A 111 -25.65 7.08 14.36
N THR A 112 -24.63 6.51 13.70
CA THR A 112 -24.61 5.10 13.31
C THR A 112 -24.26 4.17 14.48
N GLN A 113 -23.49 4.65 15.46
CA GLN A 113 -23.03 3.84 16.59
C GLN A 113 -24.05 3.68 17.71
N ALA A 114 -25.05 4.56 17.82
CA ALA A 114 -26.12 4.46 18.82
C ALA A 114 -27.12 3.31 18.54
N THR A 115 -27.14 2.77 17.32
CA THR A 115 -28.06 1.70 16.88
C THR A 115 -27.47 0.28 16.95
N SER A 116 -26.22 0.11 17.36
CA SER A 116 -25.55 -1.20 17.42
C SER A 116 -25.41 -1.69 18.87
N GLU A 117 -26.39 -2.47 19.35
CA GLU A 117 -26.35 -3.12 20.67
C GLU A 117 -25.52 -4.43 20.70
N THR A 118 -24.73 -4.71 19.65
CA THR A 118 -24.05 -6.01 19.53
C THR A 118 -22.60 -5.94 20.03
N TRP A 119 -22.32 -6.63 21.13
CA TRP A 119 -20.98 -6.84 21.69
C TRP A 119 -20.24 -7.98 20.96
N ALA A 120 -19.00 -7.67 20.51
CA ALA A 120 -17.89 -8.50 19.99
C ALA A 120 -18.03 -9.22 18.64
N PRO A 121 -16.90 -9.27 17.89
CA PRO A 121 -16.02 -10.42 18.06
C PRO A 121 -14.60 -10.06 18.53
N GLU A 122 -13.95 -11.04 19.18
CA GLU A 122 -12.49 -11.13 19.27
C GLU A 122 -11.91 -11.22 17.86
N GLY A 123 -11.23 -10.17 17.45
CA GLY A 123 -10.64 -10.03 16.12
C GLY A 123 -10.60 -8.55 15.77
N GLY A 124 -9.45 -7.92 15.98
CA GLY A 124 -9.25 -6.49 15.77
C GLY A 124 -9.44 -6.10 14.30
N GLU A 125 -10.69 -5.87 13.92
CA GLU A 125 -11.00 -5.13 12.69
C GLU A 125 -10.76 -3.65 12.97
N GLU A 126 -9.85 -3.07 12.19
CA GLU A 126 -9.54 -1.64 12.18
C GLU A 126 -10.81 -0.86 11.81
N SER A 127 -11.48 -0.26 12.79
CA SER A 127 -12.48 0.76 12.50
C SER A 127 -11.75 2.00 11.95
N SER A 128 -12.09 2.41 10.73
CA SER A 128 -11.39 3.42 9.91
C SER A 128 -11.43 4.87 10.41
N GLY A 129 -11.61 5.11 11.71
CA GLY A 129 -11.81 6.45 12.26
C GLY A 129 -10.54 7.19 12.68
N ALA A 130 -9.41 6.49 12.85
CA ALA A 130 -8.21 7.04 13.47
C ALA A 130 -7.02 7.08 12.51
N GLU A 131 -6.62 8.28 12.10
CA GLU A 131 -5.61 8.53 11.05
C GLU A 131 -4.53 9.53 11.54
N THR A 132 -3.28 9.30 11.14
CA THR A 132 -2.20 10.29 11.29
C THR A 132 -2.40 11.41 10.27
N VAL A 133 -2.42 12.68 10.71
CA VAL A 133 -2.59 13.84 9.83
C VAL A 133 -1.38 14.76 9.98
N PHE A 134 -0.87 15.29 8.87
CA PHE A 134 0.19 16.30 8.93
C PHE A 134 -0.38 17.69 9.16
N ALA A 135 0.29 18.44 10.05
CA ALA A 135 -0.01 19.86 10.23
C ALA A 135 0.25 20.64 8.92
N PRO A 136 -0.54 21.68 8.60
CA PRO A 136 -0.35 22.50 7.40
C PRO A 136 1.07 23.05 7.24
N GLU A 137 1.73 23.42 8.34
CA GLU A 137 3.09 23.95 8.34
C GLU A 137 4.13 22.88 7.94
N ALA A 138 3.88 21.61 8.30
CA ALA A 138 4.75 20.51 7.89
C ALA A 138 4.62 20.24 6.38
N LEU A 139 3.39 20.30 5.85
CA LEU A 139 3.15 20.18 4.41
C LEU A 139 3.80 21.34 3.64
N ALA A 140 3.62 22.59 4.07
CA ALA A 140 4.24 23.76 3.43
C ALA A 140 5.78 23.67 3.40
N LYS A 141 6.40 23.15 4.47
CA LYS A 141 7.84 22.88 4.48
C LYS A 141 8.22 21.76 3.49
N ALA A 142 7.41 20.71 3.37
CA ALA A 142 7.64 19.62 2.43
C ALA A 142 7.52 20.09 0.97
N GLU A 143 6.59 21.00 0.66
CA GLU A 143 6.49 21.68 -0.64
C GLU A 143 7.76 22.46 -0.95
N THR A 144 8.26 23.22 0.03
CA THR A 144 9.52 23.97 -0.10
C THR A 144 10.70 23.05 -0.40
N VAL A 145 10.75 21.87 0.22
CA VAL A 145 11.78 20.85 -0.07
C VAL A 145 11.71 20.37 -1.52
N LEU A 146 10.51 20.13 -2.06
CA LEU A 146 10.33 19.76 -3.47
C LEU A 146 10.78 20.90 -4.40
N ALA A 147 10.34 22.13 -4.14
CA ALA A 147 10.71 23.29 -4.95
C ALA A 147 12.22 23.52 -4.97
N GLN A 148 12.89 23.46 -3.82
CA GLN A 148 14.34 23.62 -3.73
C GLN A 148 15.13 22.59 -4.53
N ALA A 149 14.60 21.37 -4.67
CA ALA A 149 15.29 20.27 -5.33
C ALA A 149 15.06 20.20 -6.84
N PHE A 150 13.89 20.65 -7.32
CA PHE A 150 13.58 20.61 -8.75
C PHE A 150 13.74 21.97 -9.44
N VAL A 151 13.42 23.06 -8.75
CA VAL A 151 13.53 24.43 -9.28
C VAL A 151 14.84 25.08 -8.82
N GLY A 152 15.21 24.90 -7.55
CA GLY A 152 16.43 25.45 -6.97
C GLY A 152 17.69 24.64 -7.28
N ASP A 153 18.70 24.80 -6.43
CA ASP A 153 20.03 24.18 -6.58
C ASP A 153 20.28 23.04 -5.58
N ALA A 154 19.27 22.63 -4.81
CA ALA A 154 19.45 21.55 -3.86
C ALA A 154 19.58 20.20 -4.58
N ASP A 155 20.39 19.31 -4.03
CA ASP A 155 20.61 17.97 -4.58
C ASP A 155 19.29 17.15 -4.60
N PRO A 156 18.78 16.77 -5.79
CA PRO A 156 17.55 16.00 -5.89
C PRO A 156 17.67 14.63 -5.22
N VAL A 157 18.86 14.02 -5.17
CA VAL A 157 19.04 12.68 -4.59
C VAL A 157 18.64 12.65 -3.11
N ARG A 158 18.82 13.76 -2.38
CA ARG A 158 18.53 13.89 -0.95
C ARG A 158 17.06 14.21 -0.63
N VAL A 159 16.21 14.44 -1.63
CA VAL A 159 14.82 14.90 -1.39
C VAL A 159 14.04 13.98 -0.46
N MET A 160 14.12 12.66 -0.62
CA MET A 160 13.35 11.75 0.24
C MET A 160 13.74 11.88 1.71
N ALA A 161 15.05 11.93 2.00
CA ALA A 161 15.52 12.07 3.36
C ALA A 161 15.07 13.40 3.96
N ARG A 162 15.16 14.50 3.19
CA ARG A 162 14.71 15.83 3.62
C ARG A 162 13.21 15.89 3.85
N LEU A 163 12.41 15.18 3.05
CA LEU A 163 10.97 15.06 3.27
C LEU A 163 10.67 14.28 4.56
N GLU A 164 11.35 13.16 4.80
CA GLU A 164 11.20 12.40 6.07
C GLU A 164 11.61 13.23 7.29
N ASP A 165 12.64 14.07 7.17
CA ASP A 165 13.08 14.97 8.24
C ASP A 165 12.03 16.03 8.56
N VAL A 166 11.46 16.66 7.53
CA VAL A 166 10.47 17.73 7.68
C VAL A 166 9.11 17.20 8.15
N LEU A 167 8.69 16.03 7.65
CA LEU A 167 7.42 15.42 8.00
C LEU A 167 7.47 14.65 9.33
N GLY A 168 8.68 14.39 9.85
CA GLY A 168 8.88 13.70 11.13
C GLY A 168 8.56 12.21 11.12
N LEU A 169 8.10 11.65 10.00
CA LEU A 169 7.74 10.25 9.83
C LEU A 169 8.61 9.56 8.78
N SER A 170 8.81 8.26 8.98
CA SER A 170 9.32 7.39 7.91
C SER A 170 8.37 7.42 6.71
N ARG A 171 8.90 7.28 5.50
CA ARG A 171 8.11 7.31 4.25
C ARG A 171 6.90 6.35 4.26
N SER A 172 7.04 5.15 4.84
CA SER A 172 5.96 4.17 4.95
C SER A 172 4.77 4.64 5.78
N GLY A 173 4.97 5.65 6.64
CA GLY A 173 3.95 6.20 7.52
C GLY A 173 3.21 7.43 6.99
N TRP A 174 3.51 7.88 5.76
CA TRP A 174 2.87 9.08 5.23
C TRP A 174 1.41 8.76 4.83
N PRO A 175 0.43 9.53 5.34
CA PRO A 175 -0.98 9.31 5.05
C PRO A 175 -1.30 9.64 3.59
N MET A 176 -2.34 8.99 3.06
CA MET A 176 -2.72 9.09 1.64
C MET A 176 -3.02 10.53 1.19
N PRO A 177 -3.76 11.36 1.95
CA PRO A 177 -3.98 12.76 1.59
C PRO A 177 -2.68 13.55 1.41
N ALA A 178 -1.69 13.32 2.27
CA ALA A 178 -0.39 13.98 2.16
C ALA A 178 0.40 13.51 0.93
N LEU A 179 0.33 12.21 0.61
CA LEU A 179 0.94 11.67 -0.61
C LEU A 179 0.35 12.34 -1.86
N ARG A 180 -0.97 12.51 -1.92
CA ARG A 180 -1.65 13.14 -3.07
C ARG A 180 -1.38 14.64 -3.18
N HIS A 181 -1.38 15.34 -2.06
CA HIS A 181 -0.99 16.75 -2.00
C HIS A 181 0.42 16.98 -2.55
N LEU A 182 1.41 16.21 -2.05
CA LEU A 182 2.79 16.32 -2.52
C LEU A 182 2.95 15.86 -3.97
N TRP A 183 2.11 14.93 -4.44
CA TRP A 183 2.11 14.53 -5.84
C TRP A 183 1.67 15.68 -6.76
N ASP A 184 0.61 16.41 -6.39
CA ASP A 184 0.13 17.56 -7.17
C ASP A 184 1.20 18.67 -7.25
N VAL A 185 1.92 18.91 -6.14
CA VAL A 185 3.04 19.85 -6.09
C VAL A 185 4.22 19.37 -6.94
N LEU A 186 4.57 18.08 -6.88
CA LEU A 186 5.62 17.50 -7.71
C LEU A 186 5.30 17.62 -9.21
N LEU A 187 4.03 17.41 -9.59
CA LEU A 187 3.59 17.52 -10.97
C LEU A 187 3.77 18.94 -11.52
N ALA A 188 3.55 19.98 -10.72
CA ALA A 188 3.82 21.36 -11.11
C ALA A 188 5.30 21.61 -11.48
N HIS A 189 6.20 20.72 -11.06
CA HIS A 189 7.63 20.76 -11.37
C HIS A 189 8.06 19.74 -12.43
N GLU A 190 7.13 19.15 -13.18
CA GLU A 190 7.42 18.12 -14.19
C GLU A 190 8.48 18.57 -15.21
N SER A 191 8.41 19.80 -15.71
CA SER A 191 9.34 20.30 -16.74
C SER A 191 10.81 20.28 -16.31
N PHE A 192 11.08 20.37 -15.00
CA PHE A 192 12.43 20.35 -14.44
C PHE A 192 13.08 18.96 -14.46
N ARG A 193 12.32 17.91 -14.79
CA ARG A 193 12.88 16.57 -15.05
C ARG A 193 13.89 16.58 -16.20
N ARG A 194 13.82 17.57 -17.11
CA ARG A 194 14.75 17.75 -18.24
C ARG A 194 16.13 18.29 -17.85
N ARG A 195 16.35 18.72 -16.60
CA ARG A 195 17.62 19.38 -16.18
C ARG A 195 18.82 18.45 -16.20
N SER A 196 18.69 17.27 -15.60
CA SER A 196 19.77 16.28 -15.53
C SER A 196 19.21 14.85 -15.32
N PRO A 197 20.02 13.80 -15.54
CA PRO A 197 19.64 12.43 -15.24
C PRO A 197 19.23 12.20 -13.76
N GLU A 198 19.86 12.92 -12.84
CA GLU A 198 19.55 12.86 -11.40
C GLU A 198 18.17 13.46 -11.12
N HIS A 199 17.81 14.55 -11.79
CA HIS A 199 16.48 15.15 -11.68
C HIS A 199 15.41 14.23 -12.25
N GLU A 200 15.62 13.68 -13.45
CA GLU A 200 14.64 12.77 -14.06
C GLU A 200 14.42 11.51 -13.22
N SER A 201 15.50 10.83 -12.82
CA SER A 201 15.39 9.61 -12.01
C SER A 201 14.72 9.87 -10.65
N ARG A 202 15.07 10.96 -9.96
CA ARG A 202 14.44 11.31 -8.69
C ARG A 202 12.97 11.68 -8.86
N TRP A 203 12.64 12.44 -9.90
CA TRP A 203 11.26 12.84 -10.21
C TRP A 203 10.39 11.61 -10.48
N LEU A 204 10.85 10.68 -11.31
CA LEU A 204 10.14 9.41 -11.60
C LEU A 204 9.93 8.58 -10.33
N ASN A 205 10.95 8.47 -9.48
CA ASN A 205 10.85 7.74 -8.22
C ASN A 205 9.77 8.35 -7.30
N LEU A 206 9.75 9.68 -7.14
CA LEU A 206 8.74 10.37 -6.33
C LEU A 206 7.36 10.28 -6.95
N CYS A 207 7.24 10.46 -8.26
CA CYS A 207 5.96 10.42 -8.97
C CYS A 207 5.26 9.08 -8.73
N GLY A 208 5.99 7.97 -8.89
CA GLY A 208 5.44 6.64 -8.60
C GLY A 208 5.24 6.38 -7.12
N TYR A 209 6.10 6.91 -6.25
CA TYR A 209 5.95 6.77 -4.81
C TYR A 209 4.68 7.46 -4.33
N LEU A 210 4.51 8.75 -4.61
CA LEU A 210 3.42 9.58 -4.11
C LEU A 210 2.06 9.22 -4.72
N LEU A 211 2.02 8.64 -5.92
CA LEU A 211 0.75 8.22 -6.54
C LEU A 211 0.35 6.77 -6.24
N ARG A 212 1.21 5.94 -5.66
CA ARG A 212 0.90 4.52 -5.42
C ARG A 212 -0.44 4.33 -4.66
N PRO A 213 -1.25 3.30 -4.98
CA PRO A 213 -1.15 2.38 -6.12
C PRO A 213 -1.69 2.94 -7.45
N GLY A 214 -2.07 4.22 -7.50
CA GLY A 214 -2.75 4.88 -8.62
C GLY A 214 -4.26 5.01 -8.45
N TYR A 215 -4.80 4.61 -7.30
CA TYR A 215 -6.22 4.69 -6.94
C TYR A 215 -6.36 4.73 -5.41
N GLY A 216 -7.60 4.96 -4.94
CA GLY A 216 -7.97 4.94 -3.54
C GLY A 216 -8.33 6.31 -2.97
N GLU A 217 -7.87 7.39 -3.60
CA GLU A 217 -8.19 8.76 -3.22
C GLU A 217 -9.02 9.48 -4.29
N LEU A 218 -9.76 10.50 -3.87
CA LEU A 218 -10.52 11.34 -4.78
C LEU A 218 -9.56 12.01 -5.80
N GLY A 219 -9.94 11.94 -7.08
CA GLY A 219 -9.19 12.53 -8.18
C GLY A 219 -8.02 11.68 -8.69
N ASP A 220 -7.80 10.47 -8.15
CA ASP A 220 -6.72 9.59 -8.63
C ASP A 220 -6.87 9.15 -10.08
N ASP A 221 -8.09 9.06 -10.62
CA ASP A 221 -8.31 8.79 -12.05
C ASP A 221 -7.67 9.86 -12.93
N LEU A 222 -7.85 11.14 -12.58
CA LEU A 222 -7.24 12.27 -13.29
C LEU A 222 -5.72 12.29 -13.14
N ARG A 223 -5.20 11.94 -11.95
CA ARG A 223 -3.75 11.83 -11.72
C ARG A 223 -3.14 10.70 -12.56
N SER A 224 -3.81 9.55 -12.62
CA SER A 224 -3.41 8.41 -13.44
C SER A 224 -3.41 8.74 -14.93
N GLU A 225 -4.39 9.49 -15.42
CA GLU A 225 -4.39 10.01 -16.80
C GLU A 225 -3.21 10.93 -17.08
N LYS A 226 -2.87 11.83 -16.15
CA LYS A 226 -1.71 12.72 -16.28
C LYS A 226 -0.40 11.94 -16.31
N VAL A 227 -0.20 10.97 -15.40
CA VAL A 227 0.98 10.09 -15.43
C VAL A 227 1.06 9.29 -16.71
N TRP A 228 -0.07 8.81 -17.24
CA TRP A 228 -0.07 8.05 -18.48
C TRP A 228 0.47 8.83 -19.68
N ARG A 229 0.30 10.17 -19.72
CA ARG A 229 0.87 11.00 -20.80
C ARG A 229 2.39 10.87 -20.89
N LEU A 230 3.06 10.65 -19.76
CA LEU A 230 4.50 10.43 -19.71
C LEU A 230 4.91 9.23 -20.55
N PHE A 231 4.09 8.17 -20.60
CA PHE A 231 4.38 6.97 -21.39
C PHE A 231 4.66 7.29 -22.86
N ASN A 232 3.91 8.23 -23.43
CA ASN A 232 4.09 8.67 -24.81
C ASN A 232 5.31 9.59 -24.98
N GLU A 233 5.65 10.38 -23.96
CA GLU A 233 6.81 11.27 -23.99
C GLU A 233 8.14 10.52 -23.82
N GLY A 234 8.13 9.45 -23.02
CA GLY A 234 9.31 8.66 -22.69
C GLY A 234 10.29 9.37 -21.74
N LEU A 235 11.52 8.85 -21.74
CA LEU A 235 12.65 9.35 -20.97
C LEU A 235 13.42 10.42 -21.74
N TYR A 236 13.81 11.51 -21.07
CA TYR A 236 14.74 12.50 -21.63
C TYR A 236 16.19 12.01 -21.59
N PHE A 237 16.56 11.22 -20.59
CA PHE A 237 17.90 10.66 -20.41
C PHE A 237 17.91 9.12 -20.54
N PRO A 238 17.54 8.54 -21.70
CA PRO A 238 17.41 7.09 -21.87
C PRO A 238 18.74 6.32 -21.76
N LYS A 239 19.89 7.02 -21.85
CA LYS A 239 21.22 6.44 -21.65
C LYS A 239 21.55 6.21 -20.17
N SER A 240 20.84 6.85 -19.26
CA SER A 240 21.02 6.66 -17.81
C SER A 240 20.33 5.37 -17.37
N SER A 241 21.10 4.44 -16.81
CA SER A 241 20.54 3.21 -16.26
C SER A 241 19.61 3.47 -15.07
N GLN A 242 19.89 4.51 -14.29
CA GLN A 242 19.02 4.89 -13.16
C GLN A 242 17.68 5.41 -13.66
N CYS A 243 17.65 6.27 -14.69
CA CYS A 243 16.40 6.73 -15.30
C CYS A 243 15.61 5.55 -15.87
N GLY A 244 16.28 4.63 -16.56
CA GLY A 244 15.67 3.40 -17.07
C GLY A 244 15.08 2.51 -15.97
N ALA A 245 15.76 2.36 -14.83
CA ALA A 245 15.23 1.60 -13.70
C ALA A 245 14.02 2.31 -13.06
N GLU A 246 14.14 3.61 -12.76
CA GLU A 246 13.08 4.39 -12.10
C GLU A 246 11.83 4.55 -12.98
N TRP A 247 11.98 4.50 -14.30
CA TRP A 247 10.86 4.43 -15.25
C TRP A 247 9.96 3.22 -14.97
N TRP A 248 10.54 2.03 -14.82
CA TRP A 248 9.75 0.83 -14.56
C TRP A 248 9.30 0.75 -13.10
N VAL A 249 10.05 1.34 -12.16
CA VAL A 249 9.59 1.52 -10.77
C VAL A 249 8.35 2.42 -10.69
N LEU A 250 8.26 3.47 -11.52
CA LEU A 250 7.05 4.28 -11.65
C LEU A 250 5.87 3.40 -12.09
N TRP A 251 6.01 2.71 -13.22
CA TRP A 251 4.90 1.94 -13.80
C TRP A 251 4.42 0.80 -12.92
N LYS A 252 5.32 0.08 -12.21
CA LYS A 252 4.90 -0.98 -11.28
C LYS A 252 4.08 -0.42 -10.12
N ARG A 253 4.45 0.76 -9.61
CA ARG A 253 3.80 1.38 -8.44
C ARG A 253 2.41 1.93 -8.76
N VAL A 254 2.18 2.39 -9.99
CA VAL A 254 0.91 3.00 -10.40
C VAL A 254 0.04 2.07 -11.25
N ALA A 255 0.48 0.82 -11.49
CA ALA A 255 -0.21 -0.13 -12.36
C ALA A 255 -1.69 -0.28 -12.00
N GLY A 256 -2.02 -0.27 -10.71
CA GLY A 256 -3.38 -0.38 -10.21
C GLY A 256 -4.33 0.74 -10.67
N GLY A 257 -3.82 1.95 -10.86
CA GLY A 257 -4.57 3.08 -11.39
C GLY A 257 -4.81 3.02 -12.90
N LEU A 258 -4.03 2.23 -13.63
CA LEU A 258 -4.10 2.18 -15.09
C LEU A 258 -5.26 1.33 -15.60
N SER A 259 -5.98 1.84 -16.60
CA SER A 259 -7.04 1.12 -17.31
C SER A 259 -6.51 -0.11 -18.07
N ARG A 260 -7.42 -1.02 -18.44
CA ARG A 260 -7.08 -2.22 -19.22
C ARG A 260 -6.30 -1.91 -20.52
N PRO A 261 -6.70 -0.93 -21.36
CA PRO A 261 -5.93 -0.57 -22.56
C PRO A 261 -4.51 -0.09 -22.24
N GLN A 262 -4.34 0.73 -21.20
CA GLN A 262 -3.03 1.25 -20.78
C GLN A 262 -2.10 0.13 -20.28
N GLN A 263 -2.61 -0.77 -19.44
CA GLN A 263 -1.85 -1.94 -19.02
C GLN A 263 -1.48 -2.86 -20.19
N THR A 264 -2.39 -3.03 -21.16
CA THR A 264 -2.12 -3.83 -22.36
C THR A 264 -1.01 -3.21 -23.21
N ALA A 265 -1.01 -1.88 -23.38
CA ALA A 265 0.05 -1.17 -24.09
C ALA A 265 1.40 -1.29 -23.37
N LEU A 266 1.44 -1.18 -22.04
CA LEU A 266 2.67 -1.44 -21.27
C LEU A 266 3.21 -2.84 -21.50
N LEU A 267 2.36 -3.87 -21.47
CA LEU A 267 2.81 -5.24 -21.71
C LEU A 267 3.36 -5.43 -23.12
N GLN A 268 2.78 -4.77 -24.12
CA GLN A 268 3.24 -4.81 -25.51
C GLN A 268 4.67 -4.26 -25.66
N GLU A 269 5.00 -3.15 -24.97
CA GLU A 269 6.36 -2.59 -24.94
C GLU A 269 7.36 -3.51 -24.21
N LEU A 270 6.91 -4.16 -23.13
CA LEU A 270 7.75 -5.07 -22.35
C LEU A 270 8.08 -6.37 -23.10
N ARG A 271 7.11 -6.93 -23.82
CA ARG A 271 7.18 -8.23 -24.47
C ARG A 271 8.45 -8.47 -25.31
N PRO A 272 8.87 -7.61 -26.26
CA PRO A 272 10.05 -7.87 -27.09
C PRO A 272 11.36 -7.89 -26.27
N VAL A 273 11.36 -7.22 -25.12
CA VAL A 273 12.53 -7.12 -24.23
C VAL A 273 12.57 -8.25 -23.20
N LEU A 274 11.41 -8.67 -22.70
CA LEU A 274 11.25 -9.79 -21.77
C LEU A 274 11.35 -11.14 -22.47
N LEU A 275 10.83 -11.23 -23.71
CA LEU A 275 10.84 -12.41 -24.56
C LEU A 275 11.63 -12.20 -25.86
N PRO A 276 12.94 -11.85 -25.82
CA PRO A 276 13.74 -11.74 -27.04
C PRO A 276 13.84 -13.11 -27.71
N GLY A 277 13.55 -13.18 -29.00
CA GLY A 277 13.85 -14.37 -29.80
C GLY A 277 15.35 -14.73 -29.77
N ASN A 278 15.69 -15.92 -30.26
CA ASN A 278 17.02 -16.55 -30.16
C ASN A 278 18.22 -15.69 -30.58
N ARG A 279 18.03 -14.59 -31.35
CA ARG A 279 19.11 -13.76 -31.90
C ARG A 279 19.60 -12.60 -31.02
N ARG A 280 18.89 -12.17 -29.96
CA ARG A 280 19.23 -10.92 -29.20
C ARG A 280 19.89 -11.15 -27.82
N ARG A 281 20.22 -12.39 -27.46
CA ARG A 281 20.59 -12.78 -26.09
C ARG A 281 22.02 -12.42 -25.65
N LYS A 282 22.96 -12.22 -26.57
CA LYS A 282 24.41 -12.22 -26.26
C LYS A 282 25.02 -10.94 -25.67
N ASN A 283 24.28 -9.83 -25.50
CA ASN A 283 24.92 -8.54 -25.21
C ASN A 283 24.17 -7.61 -24.23
N ARG A 284 23.63 -8.13 -23.12
CA ARG A 284 23.05 -7.25 -22.07
C ARG A 284 24.09 -6.92 -21.00
N LYS A 285 24.49 -5.65 -20.95
CA LYS A 285 25.36 -5.08 -19.90
C LYS A 285 24.72 -5.21 -18.52
N ARG A 286 25.53 -5.35 -17.46
CA ARG A 286 25.08 -5.44 -16.03
C ARG A 286 24.19 -4.28 -15.57
N SER A 287 24.35 -3.08 -16.11
CA SER A 287 23.48 -1.93 -15.82
C SER A 287 22.03 -2.13 -16.31
N ALA A 288 21.79 -3.10 -17.20
CA ALA A 288 20.45 -3.52 -17.62
C ALA A 288 19.81 -4.54 -16.66
N ALA A 289 20.53 -5.07 -15.66
CA ALA A 289 19.99 -6.13 -14.79
C ALA A 289 18.93 -5.61 -13.81
N GLN A 290 19.17 -4.45 -13.18
CA GLN A 290 18.16 -3.82 -12.33
C GLN A 290 16.94 -3.41 -13.16
N GLN A 291 17.15 -2.69 -14.26
CA GLN A 291 16.07 -2.32 -15.17
C GLN A 291 15.25 -3.55 -15.60
N PHE A 292 15.92 -4.66 -15.96
CA PHE A 292 15.25 -5.89 -16.37
C PHE A 292 14.44 -6.55 -15.22
N ARG A 293 14.95 -6.49 -13.99
CA ARG A 293 14.20 -6.91 -12.79
C ARG A 293 12.91 -6.11 -12.66
N GLU A 294 13.00 -4.79 -12.78
CA GLU A 294 11.84 -3.89 -12.67
C GLU A 294 10.82 -4.13 -13.80
N MET A 295 11.29 -4.42 -15.03
CA MET A 295 10.42 -4.78 -16.15
C MET A 295 9.58 -6.03 -15.87
N TRP A 296 10.16 -7.06 -15.24
CA TRP A 296 9.40 -8.25 -14.80
C TRP A 296 8.41 -7.92 -13.69
N GLN A 297 8.79 -7.06 -12.74
CA GLN A 297 7.87 -6.60 -11.70
C GLN A 297 6.68 -5.83 -12.29
N VAL A 298 6.90 -5.00 -13.31
CA VAL A 298 5.80 -4.35 -14.05
C VAL A 298 4.92 -5.42 -14.67
N ALA A 299 5.46 -6.36 -15.45
CA ALA A 299 4.67 -7.40 -16.11
C ALA A 299 3.79 -8.20 -15.14
N GLY A 300 4.33 -8.59 -13.97
CA GLY A 300 3.55 -9.28 -12.93
C GLY A 300 2.50 -8.39 -12.27
N SER A 301 2.70 -7.07 -12.24
CA SER A 301 1.76 -6.12 -11.65
C SER A 301 0.58 -5.78 -12.55
N LEU A 302 0.54 -6.16 -13.83
CA LEU A 302 -0.50 -5.78 -14.81
C LEU A 302 -1.74 -6.70 -14.77
N GLU A 303 -2.53 -6.58 -13.70
CA GLU A 303 -3.61 -7.53 -13.41
C GLU A 303 -4.84 -7.40 -14.34
N ARG A 304 -5.07 -6.24 -14.95
CA ARG A 304 -6.21 -5.99 -15.85
C ARG A 304 -5.99 -6.49 -17.28
N VAL A 305 -4.76 -6.89 -17.63
CA VAL A 305 -4.45 -7.47 -18.95
C VAL A 305 -5.20 -8.78 -19.14
N GLY A 306 -5.83 -8.95 -20.31
CA GLY A 306 -6.60 -10.14 -20.66
C GLY A 306 -5.74 -11.42 -20.71
N VAL A 307 -6.42 -12.56 -20.59
CA VAL A 307 -5.81 -13.90 -20.52
C VAL A 307 -4.89 -14.22 -21.70
N GLY A 308 -5.20 -13.76 -22.91
CA GLY A 308 -4.40 -14.00 -24.12
C GLY A 308 -2.98 -13.42 -24.01
N PRO A 309 -2.82 -12.08 -24.04
CA PRO A 309 -1.50 -11.45 -23.94
C PRO A 309 -0.74 -11.80 -22.66
N LYS A 310 -1.44 -11.91 -21.52
CA LYS A 310 -0.86 -12.34 -20.24
C LYS A 310 -0.30 -13.77 -20.35
N GLY A 311 -1.07 -14.66 -20.97
CA GLY A 311 -0.70 -16.05 -21.23
C GLY A 311 0.54 -16.19 -22.09
N GLU A 312 0.68 -15.38 -23.14
CA GLU A 312 1.88 -15.43 -24.00
C GLU A 312 3.18 -15.10 -23.23
N VAL A 313 3.11 -14.17 -22.27
CA VAL A 313 4.26 -13.83 -21.42
C VAL A 313 4.53 -14.91 -20.38
N PHE A 314 3.45 -15.44 -19.79
CA PHE A 314 3.49 -16.56 -18.84
C PHE A 314 4.09 -17.83 -19.46
N ASP A 315 3.59 -18.26 -20.62
CA ASP A 315 4.06 -19.43 -21.36
C ASP A 315 5.49 -19.21 -21.88
N GLY A 316 5.82 -17.97 -22.27
CA GLY A 316 7.16 -17.60 -22.71
C GLY A 316 8.23 -17.73 -21.63
N LEU A 317 7.89 -17.56 -20.34
CA LEU A 317 8.81 -17.83 -19.23
C LEU A 317 9.14 -19.33 -19.13
N LEU A 318 8.15 -20.20 -19.33
CA LEU A 318 8.32 -21.66 -19.26
C LEU A 318 9.12 -22.19 -20.45
N GLY A 319 8.79 -21.75 -21.66
CA GLY A 319 9.47 -22.18 -22.88
C GLY A 319 10.94 -21.74 -22.95
N LYS A 320 11.34 -20.75 -22.14
CA LYS A 320 12.72 -20.23 -22.08
C LYS A 320 13.66 -21.03 -21.19
N THR A 321 13.12 -21.86 -20.31
CA THR A 321 13.87 -22.61 -19.31
C THR A 321 13.11 -23.89 -19.00
N ALA A 322 13.53 -24.99 -19.62
CA ALA A 322 13.17 -26.35 -19.15
C ALA A 322 13.66 -26.61 -17.71
N ASP A 323 14.42 -25.67 -17.14
CA ASP A 323 14.91 -25.65 -15.77
C ASP A 323 14.46 -24.38 -15.03
N LEU A 324 13.41 -24.49 -14.22
CA LEU A 324 12.90 -23.41 -13.36
C LEU A 324 13.95 -22.89 -12.36
N GLN A 325 15.01 -23.63 -12.07
CA GLN A 325 16.09 -23.19 -11.18
C GLN A 325 16.96 -22.09 -11.81
N SER A 326 16.90 -21.92 -13.13
CA SER A 326 17.64 -20.88 -13.86
C SER A 326 16.94 -19.52 -13.89
N LEU A 327 15.68 -19.44 -13.44
CA LEU A 327 14.93 -18.20 -13.37
C LEU A 327 15.41 -17.32 -12.23
N SER A 328 15.51 -16.02 -12.48
CA SER A 328 15.76 -15.03 -11.43
C SER A 328 14.54 -14.86 -10.51
N ASP A 329 14.75 -14.35 -9.29
CA ASP A 329 13.66 -14.09 -8.34
C ASP A 329 12.53 -13.21 -8.92
N ALA A 330 12.87 -12.24 -9.78
CA ALA A 330 11.85 -11.39 -10.41
C ALA A 330 11.05 -12.10 -11.50
N GLU A 331 11.67 -13.04 -12.23
CA GLU A 331 10.96 -13.89 -13.17
C GLU A 331 10.00 -14.83 -12.43
N VAL A 332 10.46 -15.45 -11.34
CA VAL A 332 9.64 -16.31 -10.49
C VAL A 332 8.49 -15.53 -9.84
N TRP A 333 8.76 -14.33 -9.33
CA TRP A 333 7.73 -13.44 -8.76
C TRP A 333 6.69 -13.06 -9.81
N ALA A 334 7.12 -12.67 -11.01
CA ALA A 334 6.20 -12.29 -12.10
C ALA A 334 5.34 -13.48 -12.54
N LEU A 335 5.92 -14.67 -12.61
CA LEU A 335 5.21 -15.92 -12.89
C LEU A 335 4.13 -16.18 -11.84
N GLY A 336 4.48 -16.06 -10.56
CA GLY A 336 3.55 -16.19 -9.44
C GLY A 336 2.39 -15.20 -9.50
N ARG A 337 2.66 -13.93 -9.81
CA ARG A 337 1.62 -12.89 -9.95
C ARG A 337 0.71 -13.12 -11.14
N MET A 338 1.26 -13.41 -12.32
CA MET A 338 0.46 -13.65 -13.53
C MET A 338 -0.42 -14.91 -13.41
N GLY A 339 0.09 -15.94 -12.72
CA GLY A 339 -0.64 -17.17 -12.45
C GLY A 339 -1.53 -17.14 -11.20
N ALA A 340 -1.58 -16.04 -10.45
CA ALA A 340 -2.30 -15.96 -9.18
C ALA A 340 -3.80 -16.23 -9.34
N ARG A 341 -4.39 -16.94 -8.37
CA ARG A 341 -5.84 -17.23 -8.32
C ARG A 341 -6.67 -16.08 -7.74
N GLU A 342 -6.03 -15.29 -6.89
CA GLU A 342 -6.56 -14.05 -6.33
C GLU A 342 -5.68 -12.87 -6.77
N LEU A 343 -6.33 -11.92 -7.44
CA LEU A 343 -5.75 -10.66 -7.89
C LEU A 343 -5.95 -9.61 -6.80
N VAL A 344 -5.06 -8.61 -6.75
CA VAL A 344 -5.16 -7.51 -5.76
C VAL A 344 -6.23 -6.51 -6.18
N TYR A 345 -6.31 -6.21 -7.47
CA TYR A 345 -7.21 -5.19 -8.02
C TYR A 345 -7.76 -5.55 -9.41
N GLY A 346 -7.20 -6.57 -10.08
CA GLY A 346 -7.70 -7.06 -11.36
C GLY A 346 -9.02 -7.82 -11.25
N PRO A 347 -9.88 -7.75 -12.28
CA PRO A 347 -11.13 -8.50 -12.31
C PRO A 347 -10.90 -10.01 -12.53
N ALA A 348 -11.83 -10.85 -12.08
CA ALA A 348 -11.68 -12.31 -12.14
C ALA A 348 -11.54 -12.88 -13.56
N ASP A 349 -12.04 -12.20 -14.59
CA ASP A 349 -11.95 -12.62 -16.01
C ASP A 349 -10.53 -12.57 -16.57
N THR A 350 -9.57 -11.93 -15.88
CA THR A 350 -8.17 -11.86 -16.31
C THR A 350 -7.29 -12.93 -15.67
N VAL A 351 -7.85 -13.76 -14.78
CA VAL A 351 -7.16 -14.89 -14.16
C VAL A 351 -6.89 -15.96 -15.22
N LEU A 352 -5.64 -16.43 -15.31
CA LEU A 352 -5.27 -17.46 -16.28
C LEU A 352 -6.02 -18.78 -16.00
N PRO A 353 -6.43 -19.55 -17.02
CA PRO A 353 -7.11 -20.82 -16.84
C PRO A 353 -6.32 -21.80 -15.95
N PRO A 354 -7.00 -22.56 -15.07
CA PRO A 354 -6.35 -23.51 -14.15
C PRO A 354 -5.42 -24.49 -14.87
N ALA A 355 -5.83 -25.02 -16.03
CA ALA A 355 -5.05 -25.97 -16.81
C ALA A 355 -3.66 -25.42 -17.21
N ARG A 356 -3.58 -24.15 -17.63
CA ARG A 356 -2.32 -23.50 -18.00
C ARG A 356 -1.39 -23.33 -16.81
N VAL A 357 -1.94 -22.97 -15.64
CA VAL A 357 -1.15 -22.80 -14.41
C VAL A 357 -0.73 -24.14 -13.82
N ALA A 358 -1.53 -25.19 -14.00
CA ALA A 358 -1.22 -26.54 -13.52
C ALA A 358 0.08 -27.09 -14.12
N GLU A 359 0.38 -26.80 -15.38
CA GLU A 359 1.63 -27.22 -16.04
C GLU A 359 2.86 -26.64 -15.32
N VAL A 360 2.80 -25.37 -14.93
CA VAL A 360 3.87 -24.68 -14.20
C VAL A 360 4.04 -25.23 -12.80
N LEU A 361 2.93 -25.43 -12.10
CA LEU A 361 2.95 -25.98 -10.75
C LEU A 361 3.56 -27.38 -10.73
N ARG A 362 3.22 -28.24 -11.71
CA ARG A 362 3.85 -29.55 -11.84
C ARG A 362 5.36 -29.44 -12.06
N ALA A 363 5.82 -28.46 -12.83
CA ALA A 363 7.25 -28.21 -12.99
C ALA A 363 7.92 -27.78 -11.66
N PHE A 364 7.29 -26.91 -10.85
CA PHE A 364 7.79 -26.56 -9.52
C PHE A 364 7.80 -27.74 -8.54
N LEU A 365 6.78 -28.60 -8.59
CA LEU A 365 6.73 -29.81 -7.76
C LEU A 365 7.88 -30.77 -8.08
N ASN A 366 8.28 -30.84 -9.35
CA ASN A 366 9.37 -31.69 -9.83
C ASN A 366 10.77 -31.07 -9.67
N CYS A 367 10.89 -29.80 -9.26
CA CYS A 367 12.19 -29.19 -8.99
C CYS A 367 12.92 -29.96 -7.88
N PRO A 368 14.20 -30.33 -8.05
CA PRO A 368 14.97 -31.00 -7.00
C PRO A 368 15.29 -30.04 -5.86
N GLY A 369 15.40 -30.57 -4.64
CA GLY A 369 15.75 -29.79 -3.44
C GLY A 369 14.56 -29.03 -2.82
N ASP A 370 14.83 -28.10 -1.91
CA ASP A 370 13.79 -27.23 -1.34
C ASP A 370 13.50 -26.02 -2.24
N LEU A 371 12.26 -25.54 -2.21
CA LEU A 371 11.87 -24.32 -2.92
C LEU A 371 12.51 -23.10 -2.25
N SER A 372 13.06 -22.19 -3.06
CA SER A 372 13.47 -20.87 -2.57
C SER A 372 12.26 -20.07 -2.05
N PRO A 373 12.44 -19.03 -1.21
CA PRO A 373 11.33 -18.21 -0.72
C PRO A 373 10.46 -17.62 -1.85
N SER A 374 11.08 -17.17 -2.94
CA SER A 374 10.40 -16.65 -4.13
C SER A 374 9.57 -17.73 -4.84
N GLN A 375 10.12 -18.94 -4.98
CA GLN A 375 9.44 -20.08 -5.60
C GLN A 375 8.27 -20.56 -4.74
N ALA A 376 8.47 -20.67 -3.44
CA ALA A 376 7.40 -21.03 -2.50
C ALA A 376 6.25 -20.02 -2.55
N LEU A 377 6.55 -18.72 -2.57
CA LEU A 377 5.54 -17.67 -2.72
C LEU A 377 4.81 -17.74 -4.07
N ALA A 378 5.52 -18.02 -5.17
CA ALA A 378 4.91 -18.18 -6.49
C ALA A 378 3.95 -19.39 -6.54
N VAL A 379 4.39 -20.54 -6.02
CA VAL A 379 3.55 -21.75 -5.87
C VAL A 379 2.31 -21.45 -5.04
N ALA A 380 2.47 -20.79 -3.91
CA ALA A 380 1.36 -20.46 -3.02
C ALA A 380 0.31 -19.54 -3.68
N GLN A 381 0.74 -18.53 -4.43
CA GLN A 381 -0.16 -17.62 -5.14
C GLN A 381 -0.92 -18.31 -6.28
N MET A 382 -0.23 -19.17 -7.03
CA MET A 382 -0.81 -19.94 -8.14
C MET A 382 -1.73 -21.07 -7.68
N ALA A 383 -1.47 -21.64 -6.49
CA ALA A 383 -2.25 -22.76 -5.94
C ALA A 383 -3.32 -22.35 -4.90
N ARG A 384 -3.39 -21.06 -4.54
CA ARG A 384 -4.29 -20.52 -3.52
C ARG A 384 -5.74 -20.95 -3.74
N ARG A 385 -6.46 -21.29 -2.66
CA ARG A 385 -7.91 -21.54 -2.73
C ARG A 385 -8.65 -20.21 -2.74
N SER A 386 -9.31 -19.91 -3.85
CA SER A 386 -10.12 -18.69 -3.98
C SER A 386 -11.57 -18.89 -3.55
N GLY A 387 -12.06 -20.13 -3.49
CA GLY A 387 -13.46 -20.44 -3.21
C GLY A 387 -14.36 -20.42 -4.46
N ASP A 388 -13.80 -20.07 -5.62
CA ASP A 388 -14.46 -20.07 -6.91
C ASP A 388 -13.96 -21.25 -7.76
N ARG A 389 -14.87 -22.17 -8.06
CA ARG A 389 -14.57 -23.39 -8.83
C ARG A 389 -14.02 -23.12 -10.23
N ALA A 390 -14.34 -21.98 -10.85
CA ALA A 390 -13.84 -21.65 -12.18
C ALA A 390 -12.35 -21.26 -12.18
N ARG A 391 -11.85 -20.78 -11.04
CA ARG A 391 -10.46 -20.30 -10.87
C ARG A 391 -9.58 -21.32 -10.15
N ASP A 392 -10.16 -22.06 -9.21
CA ASP A 392 -9.45 -23.03 -8.39
C ASP A 392 -8.92 -24.19 -9.24
N LEU A 393 -7.77 -24.71 -8.83
CA LEU A 393 -7.15 -25.91 -9.41
C LEU A 393 -7.82 -27.17 -8.88
N GLU A 394 -7.51 -28.30 -9.51
CA GLU A 394 -7.87 -29.63 -8.99
C GLU A 394 -7.31 -29.84 -7.58
N GLU A 395 -8.08 -30.52 -6.75
CA GLU A 395 -7.78 -30.70 -5.32
C GLU A 395 -6.48 -31.46 -5.10
N ASP A 396 -6.23 -32.52 -5.86
CA ASP A 396 -5.00 -33.33 -5.77
C ASP A 396 -3.74 -32.49 -6.04
N LEU A 397 -3.78 -31.64 -7.07
CA LEU A 397 -2.64 -30.78 -7.40
C LEU A 397 -2.42 -29.71 -6.31
N ARG A 398 -3.50 -29.14 -5.77
CA ARG A 398 -3.42 -28.17 -4.67
C ARG A 398 -2.83 -28.81 -3.42
N GLU A 399 -3.26 -30.02 -3.08
CA GLU A 399 -2.74 -30.71 -1.90
C GLU A 399 -1.26 -31.09 -2.09
N ALA A 400 -0.85 -31.51 -3.29
CA ALA A 400 0.57 -31.70 -3.60
C ALA A 400 1.39 -30.41 -3.42
N CYS A 401 0.87 -29.26 -3.88
CA CYS A 401 1.51 -27.96 -3.63
C CYS A 401 1.56 -27.62 -2.14
N ALA A 402 0.49 -27.85 -1.38
CA ALA A 402 0.46 -27.58 0.05
C ALA A 402 1.44 -28.48 0.83
N GLN A 403 1.57 -29.74 0.45
CA GLN A 403 2.55 -30.67 1.02
C GLN A 403 3.98 -30.21 0.73
N ARG A 404 4.26 -29.81 -0.52
CA ARG A 404 5.57 -29.27 -0.91
C ARG A 404 5.95 -28.03 -0.11
N LEU A 405 4.98 -27.15 0.16
CA LEU A 405 5.16 -25.96 1.00
C LEU A 405 5.23 -26.28 2.50
N SER A 406 4.70 -27.41 2.96
CA SER A 406 4.70 -27.77 4.39
C SER A 406 6.06 -28.29 4.87
N GLY A 407 6.97 -28.66 3.95
CA GLY A 407 8.30 -29.17 4.28
C GLY A 407 9.26 -28.16 4.93
N ASN A 408 8.90 -26.87 4.96
CA ASN A 408 9.68 -25.80 5.57
C ASN A 408 8.79 -25.00 6.54
N GLU A 409 9.27 -24.77 7.76
CA GLU A 409 8.50 -24.05 8.79
C GLU A 409 8.14 -22.63 8.36
N ASN A 410 9.00 -21.98 7.58
CA ASN A 410 8.81 -20.62 7.07
C ASN A 410 7.71 -20.50 6.00
N THR A 411 7.18 -21.62 5.51
CA THR A 411 6.16 -21.66 4.45
C THR A 411 4.85 -22.30 4.90
N ARG A 412 4.69 -22.54 6.22
CA ARG A 412 3.46 -23.10 6.81
C ARG A 412 2.23 -22.22 6.57
N GLU A 413 2.37 -20.90 6.67
CA GLU A 413 1.31 -19.94 6.34
C GLU A 413 0.91 -20.03 4.85
N LEU A 414 1.90 -20.23 3.96
CA LEU A 414 1.66 -20.41 2.53
C LEU A 414 0.91 -21.71 2.22
N ALA A 415 1.19 -22.79 2.94
CA ALA A 415 0.41 -24.02 2.81
C ALA A 415 -1.05 -23.85 3.26
N ALA A 416 -1.30 -23.01 4.28
CA ALA A 416 -2.63 -22.78 4.81
C ALA A 416 -3.57 -22.07 3.81
N ILE A 417 -3.07 -21.06 3.10
CA ILE A 417 -3.85 -20.35 2.05
C ILE A 417 -4.09 -21.23 0.82
N VAL A 418 -3.25 -22.25 0.59
CA VAL A 418 -3.48 -23.25 -0.45
C VAL A 418 -4.60 -24.18 -0.02
N ARG A 419 -4.63 -24.70 1.21
CA ARG A 419 -5.66 -25.66 1.64
C ARG A 419 -7.04 -25.03 1.89
N THR A 420 -7.07 -23.87 2.52
CA THR A 420 -8.30 -23.25 3.02
C THR A 420 -8.54 -21.89 2.38
N VAL A 421 -9.81 -21.52 2.21
CA VAL A 421 -10.17 -20.15 1.84
C VAL A 421 -9.85 -19.27 3.05
N LYS A 422 -8.77 -18.51 2.95
CA LYS A 422 -8.36 -17.55 3.96
C LYS A 422 -7.97 -16.23 3.30
N PRO A 423 -8.38 -15.08 3.86
CA PRO A 423 -7.80 -13.81 3.46
C PRO A 423 -6.30 -13.84 3.74
N ALA A 424 -5.50 -13.32 2.79
CA ALA A 424 -4.08 -13.13 3.01
C ALA A 424 -3.86 -12.14 4.18
N SER A 425 -2.96 -12.50 5.11
CA SER A 425 -2.51 -11.63 6.19
C SER A 425 -1.93 -10.32 5.63
N PRO A 426 -1.94 -9.21 6.40
CA PRO A 426 -1.31 -7.96 5.99
C PRO A 426 0.16 -8.15 5.56
N GLU A 427 0.92 -9.00 6.26
CA GLU A 427 2.30 -9.33 5.96
C GLU A 427 2.43 -10.06 4.62
N LEU A 428 1.55 -11.03 4.37
CA LEU A 428 1.52 -11.74 3.09
C LEU A 428 1.10 -10.82 1.93
N ARG A 429 0.13 -9.92 2.14
CA ARG A 429 -0.25 -8.91 1.15
C ARG A 429 0.93 -7.98 0.84
N ALA A 430 1.66 -7.55 1.86
CA ALA A 430 2.87 -6.75 1.68
C ALA A 430 3.94 -7.49 0.86
N ARG A 431 4.14 -8.80 1.11
CA ARG A 431 5.06 -9.65 0.32
C ARG A 431 4.61 -9.87 -1.13
N ILE A 432 3.30 -9.87 -1.38
CA ILE A 432 2.74 -10.01 -2.74
C ILE A 432 2.97 -8.73 -3.56
N VAL A 433 2.93 -7.56 -2.92
CA VAL A 433 3.00 -6.25 -3.58
C VAL A 433 4.42 -5.66 -3.58
N ALA A 434 5.31 -6.12 -2.71
CA ALA A 434 6.73 -5.76 -2.67
C ALA A 434 7.54 -6.49 -3.76
#